data_AF-A0A9C7VZT2-F1
#
_entry.id   AF-A0A9C7VZT2-F1
#
_cell.length_a   1.000
_cell.length_b   1.000
_cell.length_c   1.000
_cell.angle_alpha   90.00
_cell.angle_beta   90.00
_cell.angle_gamma   90.00
#
_symmetry.space_group_name_H-M   'P 1'
#
loop_
_entity.id
_entity.type
_entity.pdbx_description
1 polymer ?
#
loop_
_entity_poly.entity_id
_entity_poly.type
_entity_poly.pdbx_seq_one_letter_code
_entity_poly.pdbx_strand_id
1 'polypeptide(L)' 'LIPEIFDTLRETKPGKGGELQITDALHTLAKQGKVLALKFNGMRYDCGSVHGFVDATNYFFKLRKGS' A
#
# COMPACT_ATOMS: atom_id res chain seq x y z
N LEU A 1 4.55 -3.63 11.18
CA LEU A 1 5.22 -4.73 10.45
C LEU A 1 6.05 -5.51 11.45
N ILE A 2 6.13 -6.82 11.30
CA ILE A 2 6.97 -7.65 12.17
C ILE A 2 8.46 -7.44 11.82
N PRO A 3 9.40 -7.50 12.78
CA PRO A 3 10.83 -7.24 12.51
C PRO A 3 11.44 -8.10 11.39
N GLU A 4 10.94 -9.32 11.21
CA GLU A 4 11.38 -10.30 10.20
C GLU A 4 11.20 -9.80 8.74
N ILE A 5 10.45 -8.71 8.54
CA ILE A 5 10.36 -8.05 7.23
C ILE A 5 11.73 -7.57 6.75
N PHE A 6 12.60 -7.12 7.65
CA PHE A 6 13.91 -6.58 7.26
C PHE A 6 14.85 -7.69 6.78
N ASP A 7 14.82 -8.86 7.40
CA ASP A 7 15.59 -10.02 6.96
C ASP A 7 15.11 -10.48 5.57
N THR A 8 13.79 -10.58 5.41
CA THR A 8 13.18 -10.95 4.12
C THR A 8 13.50 -9.93 3.01
N LEU A 9 13.53 -8.63 3.34
CA LEU A 9 13.89 -7.58 2.39
C LEU A 9 15.35 -7.67 1.93
N ARG A 10 16.29 -8.06 2.81
CA ARG A 10 17.71 -8.24 2.44
C ARG A 10 17.91 -9.39 1.43
N GLU A 11 17.06 -10.40 1.49
CA GLU A 11 17.10 -11.56 0.59
C GLU A 11 16.26 -11.37 -0.68
N THR A 12 15.35 -10.37 -0.68
CA THR A 12 14.50 -10.07 -1.83
C THR A 12 15.37 -9.59 -2.99
N LYS A 13 15.18 -10.18 -4.16
CA LYS A 13 15.90 -9.76 -5.38
C LYS A 13 15.20 -8.54 -5.99
N PRO A 14 15.94 -7.64 -6.67
CA PRO A 14 15.32 -6.56 -7.44
C PRO A 14 14.30 -7.10 -8.44
N GLY A 15 13.13 -6.47 -8.47
CA GLY A 15 12.03 -6.80 -9.35
C GLY A 15 12.02 -5.95 -10.62
N LYS A 16 10.82 -5.54 -11.05
CA LYS A 16 10.64 -4.69 -12.22
C LYS A 16 11.36 -3.35 -12.03
N GLY A 17 12.10 -2.92 -13.04
CA GLY A 17 12.83 -1.64 -13.02
C GLY A 17 14.07 -1.63 -12.11
N GLY A 18 14.50 -2.78 -11.58
CA GLY A 18 15.66 -2.86 -10.68
C GLY A 18 15.35 -2.42 -9.24
N GLU A 19 14.09 -2.19 -8.91
CA GLU A 19 13.67 -1.80 -7.56
C GLU A 19 13.45 -3.01 -6.66
N LEU A 20 13.84 -2.89 -5.39
CA LEU A 20 13.46 -3.81 -4.33
C LEU A 20 12.00 -3.55 -3.94
N GLN A 21 11.11 -4.51 -4.24
CA GLN A 21 9.68 -4.37 -4.00
C GLN A 21 9.28 -4.94 -2.63
N ILE A 22 8.68 -4.11 -1.78
CA ILE A 22 8.15 -4.56 -0.49
C ILE A 22 7.05 -5.63 -0.65
N THR A 23 6.33 -5.63 -1.76
CA THR A 23 5.30 -6.63 -2.07
C THR A 23 5.88 -8.02 -2.19
N ASP A 24 7.11 -8.17 -2.70
CA ASP A 24 7.74 -9.47 -2.86
C ASP A 24 8.18 -10.04 -1.51
N ALA A 25 8.73 -9.19 -0.64
CA ALA A 25 9.06 -9.56 0.73
C ALA A 25 7.80 -9.95 1.53
N LEU A 26 6.73 -9.16 1.41
CA LEU A 26 5.45 -9.47 2.06
C LEU A 26 4.84 -10.78 1.52
N HIS A 27 4.97 -11.07 0.23
CA HIS A 27 4.49 -12.31 -0.35
C HIS A 27 5.26 -13.53 0.19
N THR A 28 6.57 -13.42 0.40
CA THR A 28 7.38 -14.47 1.06
C THR A 28 6.91 -14.71 2.49
N LEU A 29 6.70 -13.65 3.28
CA LEU A 29 6.17 -13.79 4.64
C LEU A 29 4.74 -14.32 4.66
N ALA A 30 3.91 -13.96 3.68
CA ALA A 30 2.53 -14.45 3.56
C ALA A 30 2.51 -15.97 3.35
N LYS A 31 3.41 -16.52 2.52
CA LYS A 31 3.59 -17.98 2.37
C LYS A 31 4.01 -18.69 3.65
N GLN A 32 4.63 -17.97 4.58
CA GLN A 32 5.01 -18.48 5.91
C GLN A 32 3.90 -18.30 6.96
N GLY A 33 2.71 -17.81 6.58
CA GLY A 33 1.61 -17.54 7.52
C GLY A 33 1.84 -16.32 8.42
N LYS A 34 2.82 -15.46 8.11
CA LYS A 34 3.22 -14.31 8.92
C LYS A 34 2.55 -12.99 8.51
N VAL A 35 1.57 -13.04 7.62
CA VAL A 35 0.85 -11.85 7.11
C VAL A 35 -0.64 -12.03 7.34
N LEU A 36 -1.27 -11.02 7.92
CA LEU A 36 -2.72 -10.92 8.06
C LEU A 36 -3.27 -9.97 7.01
N ALA A 37 -4.35 -10.39 6.34
CA ALA A 37 -5.09 -9.54 5.42
C ALA A 37 -6.24 -8.85 6.16
N LEU A 38 -6.28 -7.52 6.08
CA LEU A 38 -7.40 -6.72 6.59
C LEU A 38 -8.17 -6.14 5.40
N LYS A 39 -9.46 -6.45 5.31
CA LYS A 39 -10.34 -5.79 4.34
C LYS A 39 -10.66 -4.38 4.84
N PHE A 40 -10.05 -3.38 4.22
CA PHE A 40 -10.33 -1.98 4.50
C PHE A 40 -11.80 -1.65 4.19
N ASN A 41 -12.49 -1.01 5.14
CA ASN A 41 -13.84 -0.48 4.93
C ASN A 41 -13.78 1.05 4.94
N GLY A 42 -13.77 1.63 3.75
CA GLY A 42 -13.69 3.07 3.55
C GLY A 42 -13.38 3.41 2.10
N MET A 43 -13.40 4.70 1.78
CA MET A 43 -13.00 5.21 0.47
C MET A 43 -11.49 5.40 0.41
N ARG A 44 -10.85 4.87 -0.63
CA ARG A 44 -9.43 5.07 -0.92
C ARG A 44 -9.29 5.91 -2.19
N TYR A 45 -8.37 6.88 -2.16
CA TYR A 45 -8.01 7.69 -3.31
C TYR A 45 -6.53 7.47 -3.65
N ASP A 46 -6.22 7.35 -4.94
CA ASP A 46 -4.85 7.28 -5.43
C ASP A 46 -4.33 8.68 -5.78
N CYS A 47 -3.72 9.33 -4.79
CA CYS A 47 -3.15 10.66 -4.94
C CYS A 47 -1.81 10.69 -5.72
N GLY A 48 -1.29 9.54 -6.17
CA GLY A 48 -0.15 9.49 -7.07
C GLY A 48 -0.51 9.88 -8.52
N SER A 49 -1.80 9.88 -8.85
CA SER A 49 -2.33 10.29 -10.15
C SER A 49 -3.00 11.66 -10.07
N VAL A 50 -2.94 12.44 -11.16
CA VAL A 50 -3.63 13.75 -11.24
C VAL A 50 -5.13 13.60 -11.01
N HIS A 51 -5.74 12.59 -11.64
CA HIS A 51 -7.18 12.34 -11.52
C HIS A 51 -7.57 11.97 -10.08
N GLY A 52 -6.87 11.00 -9.48
CA GLY A 52 -7.18 10.57 -8.11
C GLY A 52 -6.92 11.65 -7.06
N PHE A 53 -5.95 12.54 -7.28
CA PHE A 53 -5.75 13.72 -6.44
C PHE A 53 -6.91 14.73 -6.52
N VAL A 54 -7.42 15.00 -7.74
CA VAL A 54 -8.57 15.87 -7.96
C VAL A 54 -9.84 15.27 -7.33
N ASP A 55 -10.05 13.97 -7.48
CA ASP A 55 -11.18 13.25 -6.88
C ASP A 55 -11.17 13.32 -5.35
N ALA A 56 -10.01 13.09 -4.74
CA ALA A 56 -9.84 13.22 -3.30
C ALA A 56 -10.20 14.64 -2.83
N THR A 57 -9.66 15.65 -3.51
CA THR A 57 -9.88 17.08 -3.17
C THR A 57 -11.36 17.44 -3.25
N ASN A 58 -12.04 17.04 -4.32
CA ASN A 58 -13.47 17.31 -4.52
C ASN A 58 -14.34 16.59 -3.49
N TYR A 59 -14.00 15.35 -3.15
CA TYR A 59 -14.69 14.60 -2.09
C TYR A 59 -14.61 15.34 -0.75
N PHE A 60 -13.41 15.75 -0.33
CA PHE A 60 -13.23 16.49 0.93
C PHE A 60 -13.89 17.88 0.90
N PHE A 61 -13.88 18.57 -0.23
CA PHE A 61 -14.58 19.87 -0.38
C PHE A 61 -16.09 19.72 -0.15
N LYS A 62 -16.71 18.70 -0.76
CA LYS A 62 -18.15 18.42 -0.61
C LYS A 62 -18.50 18.07 0.84
N LEU A 63 -17.67 17.28 1.53
CA LEU A 63 -17.85 16.98 2.95
C LEU A 63 -17.86 18.24 3.82
N ARG A 64 -16.96 19.21 3.56
CA ARG A 64 -16.91 20.47 4.32
C ARG A 64 -18.06 21.43 4.03
N LYS A 65 -18.62 21.40 2.82
CA LYS A 65 -19.73 22.28 2.39
C LYS A 65 -21.11 21.78 2.83
N GLY A 66 -21.24 20.50 3.13
CA GLY A 66 -22.48 19.88 3.63
C GLY A 66 -22.59 19.81 5.16
N SER A 67 -21.74 20.55 5.89
CA SER A 67 -21.78 20.72 7.36
C SER A 67 -22.26 22.12 7.73
#